data_AF-A0A7L4BX57-F1
#
_entry.id   AF-A0A7L4BX57-F1
#
_cell.length_a   1.000
_cell.length_b   1.000
_cell.length_c   1.000
_cell.angle_alpha   90.00
_cell.angle_beta   90.00
_cell.angle_gamma   90.00
#
_symmetry.space_group_name_H-M   'P 1'
#
loop_
_entity.id
_entity.type
_entity.pdbx_description
1 polymer ?
#
loop_
_entity_poly.entity_id
_entity_poly.type
_entity_poly.pdbx_seq_one_letter_code
_entity_poly.pdbx_strand_id
1 'polypeptide(L)' 'PEPEPEEPERRVRIVVEYCEPCGFEPTYQELASAVREEYPDIEIESRLGGTGAFEIEINGQLVFSKLENGGFPYEKDVS' A
#
# COMPACT_ATOMS: atom_id res chain seq x y z
N PRO A 1 -33.41 -16.65 -0.86
CA PRO A 1 -32.50 -15.78 -1.64
C PRO A 1 -31.79 -14.83 -0.69
N GLU A 2 -30.64 -15.28 -0.20
CA GLU A 2 -29.70 -14.39 0.47
C GLU A 2 -29.28 -13.32 -0.53
N PRO A 3 -29.30 -12.02 -0.16
CA PRO A 3 -28.64 -11.03 -0.99
C PRO A 3 -27.15 -11.37 -0.97
N GLU A 4 -26.64 -11.87 -2.09
CA GLU A 4 -25.21 -11.87 -2.37
C GLU A 4 -24.75 -10.41 -2.25
N PRO A 5 -23.74 -10.07 -1.44
CA PRO A 5 -23.25 -8.70 -1.40
C PRO A 5 -22.59 -8.38 -2.75
N GLU A 6 -23.38 -7.84 -3.67
CA GLU A 6 -22.90 -7.11 -4.83
C GLU A 6 -22.25 -5.81 -4.33
N GLU A 7 -20.93 -5.79 -4.10
CA GLU A 7 -20.17 -4.54 -3.99
C GLU A 7 -18.92 -4.54 -4.89
N PRO A 8 -19.06 -4.44 -6.23
CA PRO A 8 -17.89 -4.27 -7.10
C PRO A 8 -17.36 -2.82 -7.18
N GLU A 9 -17.79 -1.88 -6.34
CA GLU A 9 -17.55 -0.44 -6.57
C GLU A 9 -16.58 0.28 -5.60
N ARG A 10 -15.90 -0.45 -4.69
CA ARG A 10 -14.86 0.13 -3.81
C ARG A 10 -13.66 -0.77 -3.59
N ARG A 11 -13.27 -1.57 -4.58
CA ARG A 11 -12.02 -2.33 -4.48
C ARG A 11 -10.86 -1.35 -4.49
N VAL A 12 -10.39 -0.97 -3.30
CA VAL A 12 -9.29 -0.03 -3.14
C VAL A 12 -8.03 -0.72 -3.65
N ARG A 13 -7.38 -0.11 -4.64
CA ARG A 13 -6.13 -0.62 -5.19
C ARG A 13 -4.96 0.16 -4.61
N ILE A 14 -4.09 -0.52 -3.88
CA ILE A 14 -2.89 0.03 -3.27
C ILE A 14 -1.68 -0.43 -4.08
N VAL A 15 -0.88 0.50 -4.57
CA VAL A 15 0.36 0.23 -5.27
C VAL A 15 1.49 0.82 -4.46
N VAL A 16 2.45 0.00 -4.05
CA VAL A 16 3.61 0.43 -3.28
C VAL A 16 4.81 0.41 -4.19
N GLU A 17 5.28 1.59 -4.57
CA GLU A 17 6.50 1.75 -5.34
C GLU A 17 7.72 1.83 -4.42
N TYR A 18 8.64 0.86 -4.50
CA TYR A 18 9.84 0.85 -3.66
C TYR A 18 11.07 0.35 -4.39
N CYS A 19 12.24 0.75 -3.90
CA CYS A 19 13.51 0.20 -4.38
C CYS A 19 13.69 -1.26 -3.93
N GLU A 20 13.31 -2.22 -4.78
CA GLU A 20 13.59 -3.65 -4.58
C GLU A 20 15.07 -3.94 -4.27
N PRO A 21 16.07 -3.46 -5.06
CA PRO A 21 17.47 -3.76 -4.79
C PRO A 21 18.02 -3.09 -3.52
N CYS A 22 17.27 -2.16 -2.91
CA CYS A 22 17.65 -1.52 -1.65
C CYS A 22 17.20 -2.33 -0.41
N GLY A 23 16.40 -3.39 -0.58
CA GLY A 23 15.92 -4.21 0.52
C GLY A 23 14.71 -3.65 1.26
N PHE A 24 13.82 -2.93 0.57
CA PHE A 24 12.53 -2.49 1.15
C PHE A 24 11.39 -3.53 1.05
N GLU A 25 11.68 -4.70 0.48
CA GLU A 25 10.78 -5.85 0.43
C GLU A 25 10.14 -6.22 1.80
N PRO A 26 10.90 -6.35 2.91
CA PRO A 26 10.29 -6.63 4.22
C PRO A 26 9.33 -5.53 4.66
N THR A 27 9.64 -4.26 4.43
CA THR A 27 8.73 -3.15 4.77
C THR A 27 7.44 -3.20 3.96
N TYR A 28 7.55 -3.56 2.67
CA TYR A 28 6.38 -3.80 1.83
C TYR A 28 5.55 -4.98 2.35
N GLN A 29 6.17 -6.10 2.74
CA GLN A 29 5.46 -7.27 3.26
C GLN A 29 4.70 -6.98 4.56
N GLU A 30 5.32 -6.22 5.48
CA GLU A 30 4.67 -5.80 6.72
C GLU A 30 3.45 -4.92 6.42
N LEU A 31 3.62 -3.91 5.54
CA LEU A 31 2.51 -3.06 5.09
C LEU A 31 1.41 -3.91 4.43
N ALA A 32 1.77 -4.78 3.49
CA ALA A 32 0.84 -5.65 2.78
C ALA A 32 0.05 -6.56 3.73
N SER A 33 0.70 -7.08 4.76
CA SER A 33 0.06 -7.93 5.76
C SER A 33 -0.92 -7.13 6.61
N ALA A 34 -0.51 -5.99 7.16
CA ALA A 34 -1.38 -5.11 7.95
C ALA A 34 -2.59 -4.64 7.14
N VAL A 35 -2.35 -4.23 5.90
CA VAL A 35 -3.35 -3.74 4.95
C VAL A 35 -4.37 -4.84 4.61
N ARG A 36 -3.92 -6.07 4.35
CA ARG A 36 -4.80 -7.23 4.12
C ARG A 36 -5.56 -7.67 5.37
N GLU A 37 -4.97 -7.50 6.54
CA GLU A 37 -5.60 -7.84 7.82
C GLU A 37 -6.70 -6.83 8.18
N GLU A 38 -6.43 -5.54 7.99
CA GLU A 38 -7.41 -4.48 8.25
C GLU A 38 -8.49 -4.39 7.17
N TYR A 39 -8.12 -4.62 5.91
CA TYR A 39 -9.03 -4.64 4.77
C TYR A 39 -8.77 -5.88 3.90
N PRO A 40 -9.59 -6.95 4.00
CA PRO A 40 -9.42 -8.15 3.17
C PRO A 40 -9.86 -7.97 1.70
N ASP A 41 -10.65 -6.93 1.42
CA ASP A 41 -11.26 -6.64 0.12
C ASP A 41 -10.43 -5.72 -0.79
N ILE A 42 -9.18 -5.42 -0.43
CA ILE A 42 -8.33 -4.49 -1.18
C ILE A 42 -7.19 -5.22 -1.89
N GLU A 43 -6.75 -4.65 -3.01
CA GLU A 43 -5.67 -5.22 -3.82
C GLU A 43 -4.39 -4.44 -3.56
N ILE A 44 -3.37 -5.09 -3.01
CA ILE A 44 -2.04 -4.51 -2.83
C ILE A 44 -1.03 -5.09 -3.83
N GLU A 45 -0.30 -4.22 -4.52
CA GLU A 45 0.72 -4.55 -5.49
C GLU A 45 2.04 -3.84 -5.17
N SER A 46 3.15 -4.47 -5.54
CA SER A 46 4.48 -3.86 -5.50
C SER A 46 4.84 -3.30 -6.87
N ARG A 47 5.54 -2.16 -6.87
CA ARG A 47 6.05 -1.49 -8.07
C ARG A 47 7.53 -1.15 -7.88
N LEU A 48 8.30 -1.29 -8.96
CA LEU A 48 9.73 -1.00 -8.96
C LEU A 48 9.98 0.51 -9.00
N GLY A 49 10.46 1.06 -7.89
CA GLY A 49 10.75 2.48 -7.72
C GLY A 49 12.22 2.86 -7.91
N GLY A 50 12.46 4.18 -7.91
CA GLY A 50 13.81 4.76 -7.91
C GLY A 50 14.63 4.39 -6.67
N THR A 51 15.94 4.62 -6.70
CA THR A 51 16.84 4.34 -5.57
C THR A 51 16.40 5.12 -4.32
N GLY A 52 16.12 4.40 -3.23
CA GLY A 52 15.66 5.00 -1.97
C GLY A 52 14.19 5.42 -1.94
N ALA A 53 13.43 5.21 -3.02
CA ALA A 53 12.01 5.52 -3.09
C ALA A 53 11.19 4.52 -2.27
N PHE A 54 10.13 5.03 -1.65
CA PHE A 54 9.07 4.25 -1.02
C PHE A 54 7.79 5.10 -1.07
N GLU A 55 6.95 4.83 -2.04
CA GLU A 55 5.78 5.61 -2.40
C GLU A 55 4.55 4.70 -2.37
N ILE A 56 3.44 5.23 -1.89
CA ILE A 56 2.18 4.49 -1.77
C ILE A 56 1.14 5.25 -2.57
N GLU A 57 0.59 4.58 -3.58
CA GLU A 57 -0.49 5.06 -4.42
C GLU A 57 -1.76 4.30 -4.07
N ILE A 58 -2.84 5.00 -3.73
CA ILE A 58 -4.16 4.40 -3.47
C ILE A 58 -5.12 4.88 -4.56
N ASN A 59 -5.71 3.94 -5.30
CA ASN A 59 -6.54 4.19 -6.48
C ASN A 59 -5.82 5.08 -7.52
N GLY A 60 -4.50 4.94 -7.65
CA GLY A 60 -3.67 5.77 -8.54
C GLY A 60 -3.42 7.18 -8.04
N GLN A 61 -3.76 7.49 -6.79
CA GLN A 61 -3.43 8.74 -6.13
C GLN A 61 -2.28 8.50 -5.15
N LEU A 62 -1.15 9.18 -5.33
CA LEU A 62 -0.05 9.17 -4.37
C LEU A 62 -0.55 9.72 -3.02
N VAL A 63 -0.65 8.86 -2.02
CA VAL A 63 -1.06 9.23 -0.66
C VAL A 63 0.12 9.39 0.28
N PHE A 64 1.26 8.79 -0.06
CA PHE A 64 2.47 8.84 0.73
C PHE A 64 3.70 8.76 -0.16
N SER A 65 4.69 9.62 0.08
CA SER A 65 6.02 9.50 -0.52
C SER A 65 7.09 9.69 0.55
N LYS A 66 7.91 8.66 0.78
CA LYS A 66 9.04 8.72 1.71
C LYS A 66 10.06 9.78 1.31
N LEU A 67 10.23 10.02 0.02
CA LEU A 67 11.17 11.02 -0.49
C LEU A 67 10.70 12.44 -0.15
N GLU A 68 9.39 12.70 -0.22
CA GLU A 68 8.82 13.99 0.17
C GLU A 68 8.71 14.14 1.69
N ASN A 69 8.31 13.09 2.41
CA ASN A 69 8.11 13.14 3.87
C ASN A 69 9.42 12.99 4.67
N GLY A 70 10.53 12.61 4.03
CA GLY A 70 11.84 12.47 4.66
C GLY A 70 11.97 11.28 5.63
N GLY A 71 11.05 10.32 5.60
CA GLY A 71 11.00 9.18 6.53
C GLY A 71 9.94 8.15 6.15
N PHE A 72 10.05 6.93 6.71
CA PHE A 72 9.01 5.90 6.55
C PHE A 72 7.73 6.29 7.32
N PRO A 73 6.54 5.88 6.85
CA PRO A 73 5.34 6.00 7.66
C PRO A 73 5.53 5.07 8.87
N TYR A 74 5.53 5.65 10.07
CA TYR A 74 5.46 4.85 11.28
C TYR A 74 4.01 4.43 11.49
N GLU A 75 3.81 3.24 12.10
CA GLU A 75 2.53 2.64 12.53
C GLU A 75 1.57 3.58 13.31
N LYS A 76 1.94 4.82 13.60
CA LYS A 76 1.20 5.75 14.47
C LYS A 76 0.45 6.88 13.75
N ASP A 77 0.55 6.97 12.41
CA ASP A 77 -0.18 8.00 11.65
C ASP A 77 -1.46 7.48 10.96
N VAL A 78 -1.80 6.20 11.15
CA VAL A 78 -3.11 5.64 10.78
C VAL A 78 -3.96 5.55 12.06
N SER A 79 -4.80 6.55 12.30
CA SER A 79 -5.82 6.59 13.36
C SER A 79 -7.05 7.37 12.92
#